data_AF-A0A7D6E0D9-F1
#
_entry.id   AF-A0A7D6E0D9-F1
#
_cell.length_a   1.000
_cell.length_b   1.000
_cell.length_c   1.000
_cell.angle_alpha   90.00
_cell.angle_beta   90.00
_cell.angle_gamma   90.00
#
_symmetry.space_group_name_H-M   'P 1'
#
loop_
_entity.id
_entity.type
_entity.pdbx_description
1 polymer ?
#
loop_
_entity_poly.entity_id
_entity_poly.type
_entity_poly.pdbx_seq_one_letter_code
_entity_poly.pdbx_strand_id
1 'polypeptide(L)'
;MHPSNALVRASLVAATLLSGVRTAPLAQADNSGYAINGTYVATSDGAFATTDYAFHDEATVTSTWTITSTCPAAGHCSGLVSSDQGWSAPLRMEGNVWYVERDIPNWETCLDGSTLAGHQTFMFYPANTNGVTQIGSPYLEGRDKTVGVRAACGIPPVADAPASGSYGKPLTIVMPFRLDKIR
;
A
#
# COMPACT_ATOMS: atom_id res chain seq x y z
N MET A 1 3.64 -82.40 51.86
CA MET A 1 4.54 -81.42 52.51
C MET A 1 5.24 -80.65 51.39
N HIS A 2 5.01 -79.33 51.32
CA HIS A 2 5.78 -78.40 50.47
C HIS A 2 7.25 -78.38 50.95
N PRO A 3 8.24 -78.10 50.07
CA PRO A 3 8.57 -76.70 49.79
C PRO A 3 8.90 -76.37 48.32
N SER A 4 8.46 -75.18 47.95
CA SER A 4 8.75 -74.43 46.73
C SER A 4 10.16 -73.84 46.79
N ASN A 5 10.94 -73.95 45.72
CA ASN A 5 12.17 -73.16 45.53
C ASN A 5 11.95 -72.16 44.38
N ALA A 6 11.89 -70.88 44.75
CA ALA A 6 11.73 -69.76 43.86
C ALA A 6 13.01 -69.47 43.06
N LEU A 7 12.91 -69.44 41.74
CA LEU A 7 13.93 -68.87 40.86
C LEU A 7 13.62 -67.38 40.68
N VAL A 8 14.32 -66.51 41.42
CA VAL A 8 14.30 -65.07 41.18
C VAL A 8 15.24 -64.77 40.02
N ARG A 9 14.67 -64.51 38.83
CA ARG A 9 15.41 -63.99 37.67
C ARG A 9 15.37 -62.46 37.70
N ALA A 10 16.50 -61.84 37.99
CA ALA A 10 16.69 -60.40 37.82
C ALA A 10 16.69 -60.06 36.32
N SER A 11 15.68 -59.33 35.87
CA SER A 11 15.60 -58.82 34.49
C SER A 11 15.85 -57.31 34.53
N LEU A 12 17.07 -56.89 34.20
CA LEU A 12 17.40 -55.49 33.95
C LEU A 12 16.79 -55.09 32.59
N VAL A 13 15.66 -54.39 32.63
CA VAL A 13 15.08 -53.74 31.44
C VAL A 13 15.77 -52.38 31.29
N ALA A 14 16.71 -52.29 30.36
CA ALA A 14 17.27 -51.02 29.92
C ALA A 14 16.27 -50.33 28.99
N ALA A 15 15.54 -49.34 29.49
CA ALA A 15 14.66 -48.50 28.69
C ALA A 15 15.50 -47.44 27.94
N THR A 16 15.84 -47.69 26.68
CA THR A 16 16.39 -46.67 25.78
C THR A 16 15.29 -45.70 25.36
N LEU A 17 15.27 -44.51 25.96
CA LEU A 17 14.46 -43.38 25.50
C LEU A 17 15.08 -42.84 24.20
N LEU A 18 14.55 -43.25 23.05
CA LEU A 18 14.79 -42.56 21.77
C LEU A 18 14.03 -41.22 21.80
N SER A 19 14.68 -40.19 22.34
CA SER A 19 14.22 -38.81 22.23
C SER A 19 14.31 -38.37 20.77
N GLY A 20 13.23 -38.60 20.01
CA GLY A 20 13.11 -38.07 18.66
C GLY A 20 13.14 -36.55 18.69
N VAL A 21 14.22 -35.95 18.19
CA VAL A 21 14.29 -34.51 17.94
C VAL A 21 13.27 -34.19 16.85
N ARG A 22 12.05 -33.82 17.26
CA ARG A 22 11.08 -33.20 16.36
C ARG A 22 11.62 -31.81 16.04
N THR A 23 12.31 -31.66 14.92
CA THR A 23 12.51 -30.34 14.33
C THR A 23 11.12 -29.77 14.06
N ALA A 24 10.72 -28.74 14.81
CA ALA A 24 9.50 -28.02 14.49
C ALA A 24 9.61 -27.54 13.03
N PRO A 25 8.54 -27.70 12.21
CA PRO A 25 8.56 -27.13 10.87
C PRO A 25 8.81 -25.62 11.01
N LEU A 26 9.66 -25.08 10.14
CA LEU A 26 9.83 -23.64 10.02
C LEU A 26 8.45 -23.05 9.73
N ALA A 27 7.92 -22.23 10.64
CA ALA A 27 6.71 -21.48 10.39
C ALA A 27 7.02 -20.47 9.27
N GLN A 28 6.65 -20.82 8.04
CA GLN A 28 6.67 -19.85 6.95
C GLN A 28 5.40 -19.01 7.06
N ALA A 29 5.56 -17.70 7.24
CA ALA A 29 4.45 -16.77 7.13
C ALA A 29 3.97 -16.80 5.67
N ASP A 30 2.72 -17.19 5.44
CA ASP A 30 2.08 -17.06 4.14
C ASP A 30 1.75 -15.58 3.90
N ASN A 31 2.67 -14.89 3.24
CA ASN A 31 2.52 -13.47 2.88
C ASN A 31 1.84 -13.29 1.51
N SER A 32 1.36 -14.37 0.88
CA SER A 32 0.82 -14.31 -0.49
C SER A 32 -0.39 -13.39 -0.61
N GLY A 33 -1.21 -13.28 0.45
CA GLY A 33 -2.39 -12.41 0.48
C GLY A 33 -2.08 -10.91 0.48
N TYR A 34 -0.86 -10.51 0.85
CA TYR A 34 -0.45 -9.11 0.81
C TYR A 34 -0.09 -8.65 -0.60
N ALA A 35 0.50 -9.52 -1.42
CA ALA A 35 0.95 -9.14 -2.75
C ALA A 35 -0.25 -8.85 -3.68
N ILE A 36 -0.21 -7.71 -4.38
CA ILE A 36 -1.30 -7.22 -5.23
C ILE A 36 -0.93 -7.34 -6.72
N ASN A 37 -0.29 -8.44 -7.09
CA ASN A 37 0.11 -8.69 -8.47
C ASN A 37 -1.13 -8.82 -9.38
N GLY A 38 -1.12 -8.13 -10.52
CA GLY A 38 -2.19 -8.25 -11.51
C GLY A 38 -2.31 -7.07 -12.44
N THR A 39 -3.36 -7.09 -13.25
CA THR A 39 -3.79 -5.95 -14.05
C THR A 39 -5.05 -5.35 -13.44
N TYR A 40 -5.10 -4.02 -13.32
CA TYR A 40 -6.16 -3.27 -12.67
C TYR A 40 -6.67 -2.14 -13.56
N VAL A 41 -7.94 -1.79 -13.42
CA VAL A 41 -8.46 -0.49 -13.85
C VAL A 41 -8.29 0.48 -12.69
N ALA A 42 -7.43 1.48 -12.87
CA ALA A 42 -7.21 2.59 -11.96
C ALA A 42 -8.15 3.74 -12.32
N THR A 43 -8.92 4.22 -11.34
CA THR A 43 -9.86 5.33 -11.54
C THR A 43 -9.66 6.37 -10.45
N SER A 44 -9.32 7.60 -10.84
CA SER A 44 -9.38 8.79 -10.00
C SER A 44 -10.67 9.54 -10.33
N ASP A 45 -11.59 9.61 -9.38
CA ASP A 45 -12.91 10.19 -9.58
C ASP A 45 -12.88 11.70 -9.40
N GLY A 46 -12.96 12.41 -10.52
CA GLY A 46 -12.91 13.88 -10.55
C GLY A 46 -14.21 14.53 -10.11
N ALA A 47 -15.36 13.84 -10.11
CA ALA A 47 -16.64 14.41 -9.71
C ALA A 47 -16.73 14.68 -8.19
N PHE A 48 -15.81 14.09 -7.42
CA PHE A 48 -15.69 14.27 -5.97
C PHE A 48 -14.31 14.82 -5.59
N ALA A 49 -13.67 15.55 -6.51
CA ALA A 49 -12.41 16.19 -6.23
C ALA A 49 -12.56 17.28 -5.17
N THR A 50 -11.47 17.51 -4.43
CA THR A 50 -11.41 18.60 -3.47
C THR A 50 -10.12 19.38 -3.62
N THR A 51 -10.24 20.69 -3.46
CA THR A 51 -9.13 21.60 -3.18
C THR A 51 -9.42 22.24 -1.83
N ASP A 52 -8.50 22.11 -0.88
CA ASP A 52 -8.67 22.67 0.46
C ASP A 52 -9.97 22.23 1.16
N TYR A 53 -10.34 20.96 0.96
CA TYR A 53 -11.57 20.34 1.46
C TYR A 53 -12.87 20.92 0.87
N ALA A 54 -12.79 21.84 -0.10
CA ALA A 54 -13.93 22.30 -0.87
C ALA A 54 -14.11 21.41 -2.10
N PHE A 55 -15.33 20.90 -2.31
CA PHE A 55 -15.66 20.08 -3.47
C PHE A 55 -15.74 20.92 -4.74
N HIS A 56 -15.21 20.36 -5.82
CA HIS A 56 -15.41 20.84 -7.18
C HIS A 56 -15.19 19.68 -8.16
N ASP A 57 -15.63 19.86 -9.39
CA ASP A 57 -15.37 18.89 -10.44
C ASP A 57 -13.95 19.02 -10.99
N GLU A 58 -13.32 17.88 -11.20
CA GLU A 58 -12.12 17.69 -12.01
C GLU A 58 -12.38 16.64 -13.09
N ALA A 59 -11.47 16.51 -14.05
CA ALA A 59 -11.55 15.42 -15.01
C ALA A 59 -11.36 14.07 -14.30
N THR A 60 -12.31 13.14 -14.48
CA THR A 60 -12.12 11.74 -14.06
C THR A 60 -11.04 11.11 -14.93
N VAL A 61 -10.05 10.50 -14.30
CA VAL A 61 -8.93 9.84 -14.99
C VAL A 61 -9.05 8.34 -14.80
N THR A 62 -9.12 7.60 -15.92
CA THR A 62 -9.10 6.14 -15.93
C THR A 62 -7.88 5.65 -16.71
N SER A 63 -7.22 4.61 -16.19
CA SER A 63 -6.05 3.98 -16.82
C SER A 63 -5.96 2.50 -16.45
N THR A 64 -5.19 1.75 -17.24
CA THR A 64 -4.89 0.34 -16.96
C THR A 64 -3.52 0.24 -16.32
N TRP A 65 -3.46 -0.36 -15.13
CA TRP A 65 -2.21 -0.55 -14.38
C TRP A 65 -1.82 -2.03 -14.37
N THR A 66 -0.56 -2.31 -14.68
CA THR A 66 0.07 -3.59 -14.38
C THR A 66 0.90 -3.43 -13.12
N ILE A 67 0.58 -4.20 -12.09
CA ILE A 67 1.23 -4.14 -10.79
C ILE A 67 2.03 -5.42 -10.57
N THR A 68 3.30 -5.26 -10.21
CA THR A 68 4.16 -6.33 -9.69
C THR A 68 4.61 -5.98 -8.28
N SER A 69 4.53 -6.92 -7.34
CA SER A 69 4.83 -6.73 -5.92
C SER A 69 5.40 -8.00 -5.28
N THR A 70 6.32 -7.82 -4.36
CA THR A 70 6.95 -8.89 -3.55
C THR A 70 6.89 -8.53 -2.07
N CYS A 71 6.59 -9.52 -1.23
CA CYS A 71 6.38 -9.36 0.21
C CYS A 71 7.29 -10.29 1.02
N PRO A 72 8.54 -9.90 1.30
CA PRO A 72 9.46 -10.72 2.12
C PRO A 72 8.94 -10.96 3.54
N ALA A 73 8.16 -10.03 4.10
CA ALA A 73 7.49 -10.19 5.38
C ALA A 73 6.09 -9.57 5.33
N ALA A 74 5.19 -10.01 6.21
CA ALA A 74 3.88 -9.38 6.38
C ALA A 74 4.05 -7.88 6.66
N GLY A 75 3.25 -7.05 6.01
CA GLY A 75 3.35 -5.59 6.17
C GLY A 75 4.59 -4.95 5.53
N HIS A 76 5.47 -5.72 4.88
CA HIS A 76 6.68 -5.23 4.23
C HIS A 76 6.71 -5.70 2.78
N CYS A 77 6.13 -4.90 1.90
CA CYS A 77 6.05 -5.19 0.48
C CYS A 77 6.54 -4.00 -0.35
N SER A 78 7.07 -4.31 -1.52
CA SER A 78 7.48 -3.31 -2.51
C SER A 78 7.27 -3.87 -3.91
N GLY A 79 7.32 -3.00 -4.91
CA GLY A 79 7.00 -3.38 -6.27
C GLY A 79 7.14 -2.24 -7.28
N LEU A 80 6.46 -2.42 -8.40
CA LEU A 80 6.41 -1.47 -9.50
C LEU A 80 4.99 -1.43 -10.05
N VAL A 81 4.53 -0.23 -10.37
CA VAL A 81 3.35 0.02 -11.19
C VAL A 81 3.80 0.47 -12.56
N SER A 82 3.19 -0.10 -13.61
CA SER A 82 3.29 0.39 -14.98
C SER A 82 1.88 0.72 -15.48
N SER A 83 1.70 1.94 -15.99
CA SER A 83 0.42 2.39 -16.55
C SER A 83 0.47 2.41 -18.07
N ASP A 84 -0.66 2.10 -18.70
CA ASP A 84 -0.90 2.28 -20.13
C ASP A 84 -0.79 3.74 -20.62
N GLN A 85 -0.79 4.71 -19.70
CA GLN A 85 -0.50 6.11 -19.99
C GLN A 85 1.01 6.41 -20.15
N GLY A 86 1.86 5.39 -20.22
CA GLY A 86 3.29 5.53 -20.57
C GLY A 86 4.21 5.90 -19.41
N TRP A 87 3.78 5.68 -18.16
CA TRP A 87 4.60 5.93 -16.97
C TRP A 87 4.74 4.68 -16.11
N SER A 88 5.78 4.66 -15.29
CA SER A 88 5.99 3.66 -14.25
C SER A 88 6.51 4.31 -12.97
N ALA A 89 6.12 3.78 -11.82
CA ALA A 89 6.55 4.29 -10.52
C ALA A 89 6.73 3.17 -9.49
N PRO A 90 7.65 3.35 -8.51
CA PRO A 90 7.79 2.40 -7.41
C PRO A 90 6.48 2.26 -6.64
N LEU A 91 6.17 1.02 -6.27
CA LEU A 91 5.10 0.69 -5.34
C LEU A 91 5.75 0.37 -3.99
N ARG A 92 5.27 1.01 -2.92
CA ARG A 92 5.74 0.74 -1.56
C ARG A 92 4.56 0.53 -0.62
N MET A 93 4.76 -0.27 0.41
CA MET A 93 3.75 -0.51 1.44
C MET A 93 4.21 0.01 2.79
N GLU A 94 3.33 0.69 3.51
CA GLU A 94 3.48 1.03 4.92
C GLU A 94 2.29 0.46 5.70
N GLY A 95 2.54 -0.57 6.52
CA GLY A 95 1.47 -1.30 7.19
C GLY A 95 0.62 -2.09 6.18
N ASN A 96 -0.65 -1.73 6.02
CA ASN A 96 -1.58 -2.33 5.05
C ASN A 96 -1.93 -1.37 3.89
N VAL A 97 -1.17 -0.28 3.76
CA VAL A 97 -1.45 0.80 2.83
C VAL A 97 -0.35 0.86 1.78
N TRP A 98 -0.77 0.90 0.52
CA TRP A 98 0.08 1.02 -0.64
C TRP A 98 0.21 2.46 -1.08
N TYR A 99 1.40 2.81 -1.54
CA TYR A 99 1.74 4.13 -2.05
C TYR A 99 2.42 4.01 -3.41
N VAL A 100 2.01 4.89 -4.33
CA VAL A 100 2.66 5.10 -5.63
C VAL A 100 2.86 6.60 -5.78
N GLU A 101 4.10 7.02 -5.98
CA GLU A 101 4.47 8.44 -6.02
C GLU A 101 5.17 8.75 -7.34
N ARG A 102 4.83 9.89 -7.94
CA ARG A 102 5.42 10.35 -9.19
C ARG A 102 5.30 11.86 -9.34
N ASP A 103 6.13 12.40 -10.22
CA ASP A 103 6.01 13.80 -10.66
C ASP A 103 5.22 13.86 -11.97
N ILE A 104 4.31 14.83 -12.04
CA ILE A 104 3.58 15.18 -13.25
C ILE A 104 4.17 16.48 -13.77
N PRO A 105 4.88 16.47 -14.92
CA PRO A 105 5.39 17.70 -15.51
C PRO A 105 4.22 18.57 -15.99
N ASN A 106 4.40 19.89 -15.93
CA ASN A 106 3.45 20.88 -16.44
C ASN A 106 2.02 20.72 -15.89
N TRP A 107 1.88 20.36 -14.62
CA TRP A 107 0.60 20.08 -13.99
C TRP A 107 -0.15 21.36 -13.59
N GLU A 108 0.54 22.28 -12.91
CA GLU A 108 -0.03 23.56 -12.53
C GLU A 108 0.33 24.60 -13.58
N THR A 109 -0.67 25.27 -14.16
CA THR A 109 -0.47 26.37 -15.12
C THR A 109 -0.80 27.69 -14.45
N CYS A 110 0.16 28.60 -14.42
CA CYS A 110 0.02 29.92 -13.83
C CYS A 110 -0.64 30.91 -14.80
N LEU A 111 -1.11 32.04 -14.27
CA LEU A 111 -1.78 33.08 -15.08
C LEU A 111 -0.87 33.70 -16.16
N ASP A 112 0.45 33.71 -15.92
CA ASP A 112 1.47 34.16 -16.87
C ASP A 112 1.79 33.13 -17.96
N GLY A 113 1.13 31.97 -17.95
CA GLY A 113 1.34 30.87 -18.89
C GLY A 113 2.52 29.96 -18.56
N SER A 114 3.27 30.23 -17.48
CA SER A 114 4.29 29.31 -16.98
C SER A 114 3.63 28.03 -16.42
N THR A 115 4.38 26.93 -16.42
CA THR A 115 3.90 25.65 -15.89
C THR A 115 4.87 25.08 -14.88
N LEU A 116 4.32 24.43 -13.86
CA LEU A 116 5.05 23.85 -12.74
C LEU A 116 4.68 22.37 -12.58
N ALA A 117 5.62 21.58 -12.08
CA ALA A 117 5.36 20.18 -11.81
C ALA A 117 4.46 20.00 -10.58
N GLY A 118 3.66 18.93 -10.59
CA GLY A 118 2.89 18.47 -9.44
C GLY A 118 3.45 17.15 -8.91
N HIS A 119 3.51 16.99 -7.60
CA HIS A 119 3.85 15.74 -6.94
C HIS A 119 2.57 14.94 -6.67
N GLN A 120 2.38 13.83 -7.37
CA GLN A 120 1.22 12.96 -7.25
C GLN A 120 1.53 11.76 -6.34
N THR A 121 0.63 11.49 -5.40
CA THR A 121 0.66 10.36 -4.49
C THR A 121 -0.68 9.64 -4.56
N PHE A 122 -0.66 8.41 -5.07
CA PHE A 122 -1.75 7.46 -4.87
C PHE A 122 -1.53 6.75 -3.55
N MET A 123 -2.54 6.74 -2.70
CA MET A 123 -2.55 5.95 -1.47
C MET A 123 -3.81 5.08 -1.46
N PHE A 124 -3.65 3.77 -1.36
CA PHE A 124 -4.77 2.83 -1.42
C PHE A 124 -4.54 1.57 -0.59
N TYR A 125 -5.61 0.85 -0.27
CA TYR A 125 -5.57 -0.39 0.51
C TYR A 125 -6.64 -1.36 0.00
N PRO A 126 -6.45 -2.67 0.16
CA PRO A 126 -7.45 -3.65 -0.23
C PRO A 126 -8.65 -3.55 0.72
N ALA A 127 -9.85 -3.42 0.17
CA ALA A 127 -11.06 -3.15 0.94
C ALA A 127 -12.19 -4.13 0.62
N ASN A 128 -13.09 -4.34 1.57
CA ASN A 128 -14.34 -5.05 1.35
C ASN A 128 -15.45 -4.07 0.93
N THR A 129 -16.68 -4.58 0.74
CA THR A 129 -17.85 -3.78 0.33
C THR A 129 -18.25 -2.69 1.32
N ASN A 130 -17.76 -2.75 2.57
CA ASN A 130 -18.05 -1.76 3.61
C ASN A 130 -16.91 -0.74 3.77
N GLY A 131 -15.90 -0.76 2.89
CA GLY A 131 -14.72 0.09 2.96
C GLY A 131 -13.76 -0.26 4.09
N VAL A 132 -13.86 -1.47 4.64
CA VAL A 132 -12.95 -1.96 5.69
C VAL A 132 -11.82 -2.75 5.05
N THR A 133 -10.59 -2.54 5.52
CA THR A 133 -9.41 -3.24 5.02
C THR A 133 -9.61 -4.76 5.05
N GLN A 134 -9.46 -5.41 3.89
CA GLN A 134 -9.55 -6.85 3.71
C GLN A 134 -8.38 -7.33 2.83
N ILE A 135 -7.35 -7.90 3.46
CA ILE A 135 -6.21 -8.48 2.75
C ILE A 135 -6.67 -9.54 1.74
N GLY A 136 -6.08 -9.54 0.55
CA GLY A 136 -6.47 -10.42 -0.57
C GLY A 136 -7.70 -9.97 -1.37
N SER A 137 -8.35 -8.84 -1.01
CA SER A 137 -9.45 -8.30 -1.82
C SER A 137 -8.98 -7.94 -3.24
N PRO A 138 -9.76 -8.26 -4.29
CA PRO A 138 -9.48 -7.82 -5.65
C PRO A 138 -9.84 -6.34 -5.88
N TYR A 139 -10.49 -5.70 -4.92
CA TYR A 139 -10.87 -4.30 -4.93
C TYR A 139 -9.98 -3.53 -3.95
N LEU A 140 -9.39 -2.43 -4.42
CA LEU A 140 -8.63 -1.50 -3.60
C LEU A 140 -9.21 -0.10 -3.74
N GLU A 141 -9.15 0.66 -2.67
CA GLU A 141 -9.65 2.03 -2.64
C GLU A 141 -8.71 2.94 -1.86
N GLY A 142 -8.86 4.24 -2.07
CA GLY A 142 -8.11 5.26 -1.38
C GLY A 142 -8.23 6.61 -2.06
N ARG A 143 -7.10 7.28 -2.26
CA ARG A 143 -7.04 8.64 -2.80
C ARG A 143 -5.88 8.84 -3.76
N ASP A 144 -6.13 9.70 -4.74
CA ASP A 144 -5.14 10.31 -5.61
C ASP A 144 -4.98 11.76 -5.16
N LYS A 145 -3.77 12.12 -4.70
CA LYS A 145 -3.46 13.47 -4.23
C LYS A 145 -2.34 14.05 -5.07
N THR A 146 -2.56 15.19 -5.69
CA THR A 146 -1.50 15.95 -6.37
C THR A 146 -1.27 17.29 -5.68
N VAL A 147 0.00 17.61 -5.40
CA VAL A 147 0.44 18.82 -4.70
C VAL A 147 1.39 19.61 -5.60
N GLY A 148 1.08 20.89 -5.81
CA GLY A 148 1.91 21.82 -6.55
C GLY A 148 3.11 22.34 -5.76
N VAL A 149 3.86 23.24 -6.37
CA VAL A 149 5.01 23.88 -5.73
C VAL A 149 4.51 24.95 -4.74
N ARG A 150 5.16 25.07 -3.57
CA ARG A 150 4.82 26.12 -2.61
C ARG A 150 5.14 27.50 -3.17
N ALA A 151 4.28 28.48 -2.87
CA ALA A 151 4.39 29.85 -3.38
C ALA A 151 4.52 29.94 -4.92
N ALA A 152 3.93 28.96 -5.62
CA ALA A 152 3.78 28.96 -7.07
C ALA A 152 2.83 30.07 -7.56
N CYS A 153 2.88 30.35 -8.86
CA CYS A 153 1.93 31.19 -9.58
C CYS A 153 1.69 32.59 -8.99
N GLY A 154 2.74 33.20 -8.42
CA GLY A 154 2.69 34.59 -7.98
C GLY A 154 1.82 34.82 -6.74
N ILE A 155 1.50 33.78 -5.96
CA ILE A 155 0.88 33.92 -4.65
C ILE A 155 1.96 34.37 -3.66
N PRO A 156 2.06 35.66 -3.29
CA PRO A 156 3.06 36.10 -2.34
C PRO A 156 2.79 35.46 -0.97
N PRO A 157 3.82 35.26 -0.12
CA PRO A 157 3.59 35.03 1.30
C PRO A 157 2.69 36.14 1.83
N VAL A 158 1.63 35.80 2.56
CA VAL A 158 0.72 36.80 3.12
C VAL A 158 1.54 37.71 4.03
N ALA A 159 1.63 39.01 3.72
CA ALA A 159 2.55 39.95 4.38
C ALA A 159 2.33 40.07 5.90
N ASP A 160 1.13 39.72 6.37
CA ASP A 160 0.73 39.74 7.78
C ASP A 160 0.62 38.34 8.41
N ALA A 161 1.13 37.29 7.76
CA ALA A 161 1.10 35.96 8.34
C ALA A 161 2.00 35.89 9.59
N PRO A 162 1.49 35.39 10.75
CA PRO A 162 2.35 35.13 11.89
C PRO A 162 3.48 34.19 11.48
N ALA A 163 4.66 34.33 12.11
CA ALA A 163 5.87 33.55 11.83
C ALA A 163 5.72 32.01 11.91
N SER A 164 4.51 31.51 12.23
CA SER A 164 4.14 30.11 12.38
C SER A 164 3.25 29.51 11.28
N GLY A 165 2.94 30.19 10.16
CA GLY A 165 2.59 29.43 8.94
C GLY A 165 1.48 29.95 8.04
N SER A 166 1.89 30.62 6.97
CA SER A 166 1.35 30.39 5.62
C SER A 166 2.34 30.90 4.58
N TYR A 167 3.45 30.19 4.44
CA TYR A 167 4.21 30.19 3.18
C TYR A 167 3.23 29.76 2.09
N GLY A 168 3.08 30.55 1.01
CA GLY A 168 2.08 30.35 -0.05
C GLY A 168 1.69 28.89 -0.23
N LYS A 169 0.48 28.56 0.23
CA LYS A 169 0.03 27.17 0.31
C LYS A 169 0.05 26.58 -1.10
N PRO A 170 0.61 25.37 -1.30
CA PRO A 170 0.63 24.76 -2.61
C PRO A 170 -0.79 24.37 -3.01
N LEU A 171 -1.12 24.50 -4.31
CA LEU A 171 -2.33 23.91 -4.86
C LEU A 171 -2.36 22.42 -4.52
N THR A 172 -3.45 21.95 -3.93
CA THR A 172 -3.59 20.54 -3.54
C THR A 172 -4.93 20.04 -4.03
N ILE A 173 -4.91 19.12 -5.00
CA ILE A 173 -6.10 18.43 -5.50
C ILE A 173 -6.11 17.02 -4.93
N VAL A 174 -7.24 16.61 -4.35
CA VAL A 174 -7.46 15.24 -3.86
C VAL A 174 -8.71 14.67 -4.51
N MET A 175 -8.57 13.51 -5.15
CA MET A 175 -9.67 12.73 -5.73
C MET A 175 -9.81 11.38 -5.01
N PRO A 176 -11.02 10.85 -4.83
CA PRO A 176 -11.22 9.44 -4.52
C PRO A 176 -10.58 8.56 -5.59
N PHE A 177 -9.96 7.47 -5.16
CA PHE A 177 -9.24 6.57 -6.06
C PHE A 177 -9.64 5.12 -5.80
N ARG A 178 -9.74 4.32 -6.87
CA ARG A 178 -9.93 2.88 -6.77
C ARG A 178 -9.16 2.10 -7.82
N LEU A 179 -8.90 0.83 -7.49
CA LEU A 179 -8.34 -0.19 -8.37
C LEU A 179 -9.27 -1.39 -8.42
N ASP A 180 -9.75 -1.71 -9.61
CA ASP A 180 -10.58 -2.88 -9.88
C ASP A 180 -9.74 -3.92 -10.63
N LYS A 181 -9.47 -5.09 -10.02
CA LYS A 181 -8.67 -6.13 -10.66
C LYS A 181 -9.40 -6.73 -11.87
N ILE A 182 -8.70 -6.80 -13.00
CA ILE A 182 -9.23 -7.37 -14.25
C ILE A 182 -8.50 -8.65 -14.71
N ARG A 183 -7.25 -8.88 -14.27
CA ARG A 183 -6.50 -10.12 -14.49
C ARG A 183 -5.56 -10.42 -13.32
#